data_AF-A0A9E2L6H5-F1
#
_entry.id   AF-A0A9E2L6H5-F1
#
_cell.length_a   1.000
_cell.length_b   1.000
_cell.length_c   1.000
_cell.angle_alpha   90.00
_cell.angle_beta   90.00
_cell.angle_gamma   90.00
#
_symmetry.space_group_name_H-M   'P 1'
#
loop_
_entity.id
_entity.type
_entity.pdbx_description
1 polymer ?
#
loop_
_entity_poly.entity_id
_entity_poly.type
_entity_poly.pdbx_seq_one_letter_code
_entity_poly.pdbx_strand_id
1 'polypeptide(L)'
;PEIFALCGDVCFPKMIIQKSIRLIDGNHIFGETETAGSKAQKIGDLIRENLADYDKELIVQDFHVFFGTRVKGNFHVFRYDYSKTKNQLCMSEVPLPAEHSDIILCEGTGKEDFRNHWQYYNEKNINHRTSRAVYQCMYETLSMTEEKTVGRIPQLSGLYREGNCRFFGIVNDGKRYYFGTDGIREVSDKEIDGLPQVEWRNHCFEITDPYTMELKKGAQPQPFDKEATPFLSTKKRNC
;
A
#
# COMPACT_ATOMS: atom_id res chain seq x y z
N PRO A 1 -6.23 -0.21 14.60
CA PRO A 1 -5.24 -0.43 13.54
C PRO A 1 -5.62 0.32 12.27
N GLU A 2 -4.66 1.11 11.82
CA GLU A 2 -4.84 2.19 10.88
C GLU A 2 -3.71 2.14 9.86
N ILE A 3 -4.04 2.40 8.61
CA ILE A 3 -3.08 2.50 7.51
C ILE A 3 -3.32 3.79 6.75
N PHE A 4 -2.24 4.42 6.30
CA PHE A 4 -2.29 5.62 5.49
C PHE A 4 -1.58 5.38 4.17
N ALA A 5 -2.11 5.94 3.09
CA ALA A 5 -1.42 6.09 1.82
C ALA A 5 -1.61 7.52 1.31
N LEU A 6 -0.70 7.98 0.43
CA LEU A 6 -0.77 9.31 -0.14
C LEU A 6 -0.41 9.27 -1.64
N CYS A 7 -0.97 10.21 -2.40
CA CYS A 7 -0.64 10.43 -3.80
C CYS A 7 -0.76 11.92 -4.13
N GLY A 8 0.10 12.44 -5.01
CA GLY A 8 0.11 13.86 -5.40
C GLY A 8 1.22 14.65 -4.70
N ASP A 9 0.93 15.87 -4.27
CA ASP A 9 1.87 16.64 -3.43
C ASP A 9 2.25 15.83 -2.17
N VAL A 10 3.53 15.82 -1.81
CA VAL A 10 4.05 14.93 -0.75
C VAL A 10 4.36 15.69 0.53
N CYS A 11 4.74 16.97 0.46
CA CYS A 11 5.32 17.69 1.58
C CYS A 11 4.33 17.82 2.74
N PHE A 12 3.19 18.45 2.49
CA PHE A 12 2.15 18.62 3.50
C PHE A 12 1.52 17.28 3.92
N PRO A 13 1.08 16.39 2.99
CA PRO A 13 0.46 15.11 3.36
C PRO A 13 1.36 14.22 4.20
N LYS A 14 2.67 14.17 3.91
CA LYS A 14 3.61 13.38 4.70
C LYS A 14 3.75 13.89 6.13
N MET A 15 3.81 15.21 6.32
CA MET A 15 3.86 15.82 7.66
C MET A 15 2.60 15.50 8.46
N ILE A 16 1.42 15.64 7.86
CA ILE A 16 0.16 15.40 8.57
C ILE A 16 -0.07 13.92 8.87
N ILE A 17 0.34 13.00 7.98
CA ILE A 17 0.30 11.56 8.24
C ILE A 17 1.22 11.20 9.40
N GLN A 18 2.45 11.72 9.44
CA GLN A 18 3.37 11.47 10.55
C GLN A 18 2.84 12.01 11.89
N LYS A 19 2.22 13.21 11.87
CA LYS A 19 1.54 13.77 13.05
C LYS A 19 0.37 12.89 13.49
N SER A 20 -0.44 12.44 12.54
CA SER A 20 -1.59 11.55 12.78
C SER A 20 -1.14 10.25 13.45
N ILE A 21 -0.12 9.58 12.89
CA ILE A 21 0.43 8.33 13.45
C ILE A 21 0.85 8.53 14.91
N ARG A 22 1.63 9.58 15.22
CA ARG A 22 2.09 9.86 16.60
C ARG A 22 0.94 10.10 17.56
N LEU A 23 -0.08 10.84 17.13
CA LEU A 23 -1.22 11.15 17.97
C LEU A 23 -2.15 9.93 18.16
N ILE A 24 -2.24 9.05 17.16
CA ILE A 24 -2.96 7.77 17.25
C ILE A 24 -2.22 6.83 18.21
N ASP A 25 -0.92 6.63 18.02
CA ASP A 25 -0.11 5.74 18.86
C ASP A 25 -0.02 6.22 20.31
N GLY A 26 -0.13 7.54 20.54
CA GLY A 26 -0.23 8.16 21.86
C GLY A 26 -1.63 8.15 22.48
N ASN A 27 -2.63 7.54 21.84
CA ASN A 27 -4.04 7.52 22.27
C ASN A 27 -4.64 8.93 22.47
N HIS A 28 -4.25 9.91 21.66
CA HIS A 28 -4.71 11.30 21.78
C HIS A 28 -5.88 11.65 20.85
N ILE A 29 -6.12 10.87 19.79
CA ILE A 29 -7.18 11.15 18.80
C ILE A 29 -8.38 10.22 18.99
N PHE A 30 -8.15 8.91 19.01
CA PHE A 30 -9.24 7.93 19.02
C PHE A 30 -9.61 7.51 20.44
N GLY A 31 -10.91 7.48 20.73
CA GLY A 31 -11.47 6.84 21.92
C GLY A 31 -11.68 5.32 21.74
N GLU A 32 -12.06 4.66 22.83
CA GLU A 32 -12.20 3.18 22.87
C GLU A 32 -13.38 2.66 22.03
N THR A 33 -14.44 3.44 21.84
CA THR A 33 -15.69 3.00 21.21
C THR A 33 -16.00 3.71 19.88
N GLU A 34 -14.98 4.11 19.13
CA GLU A 34 -15.19 4.87 17.90
C GLU A 34 -15.72 4.04 16.72
N THR A 35 -16.62 4.67 15.96
CA THR A 35 -17.03 4.20 14.64
C THR A 35 -15.99 4.57 13.59
N ALA A 36 -15.99 3.88 12.45
CA ALA A 36 -15.08 4.18 11.35
C ALA A 36 -15.26 5.62 10.83
N GLY A 37 -16.50 6.08 10.68
CA GLY A 37 -16.81 7.45 10.30
C GLY A 37 -16.35 8.50 11.33
N SER A 38 -16.46 8.21 12.63
CA SER A 38 -15.93 9.10 13.68
C SER A 38 -14.41 9.23 13.58
N LYS A 39 -13.70 8.11 13.41
CA LYS A 39 -12.24 8.12 13.20
C LYS A 39 -11.87 8.95 11.98
N ALA A 40 -12.57 8.74 10.86
CA ALA A 40 -12.34 9.48 9.63
C ALA A 40 -12.60 10.98 9.80
N GLN A 41 -13.66 11.36 10.49
CA GLN A 41 -13.96 12.76 10.75
C GLN A 41 -12.83 13.43 11.54
N LYS A 42 -12.34 12.80 12.61
CA LYS A 42 -11.23 13.33 13.42
C LYS A 42 -9.93 13.52 12.63
N ILE A 43 -9.60 12.56 11.76
CA ILE A 43 -8.46 12.70 10.85
C ILE A 43 -8.70 13.84 9.86
N GLY A 44 -9.91 13.97 9.32
CA GLY A 44 -10.29 15.08 8.44
C GLY A 44 -10.19 16.45 9.12
N ASP A 45 -10.66 16.56 10.37
CA ASP A 45 -10.55 17.76 11.19
C ASP A 45 -9.08 18.13 11.40
N LEU A 46 -8.25 17.16 11.79
CA LEU A 46 -6.82 17.35 11.95
C LEU A 46 -6.15 17.86 10.65
N ILE A 47 -6.49 17.26 9.50
CA ILE A 47 -5.95 17.74 8.21
C ILE A 47 -6.42 19.17 7.93
N ARG A 48 -7.71 19.49 8.12
CA ARG A 48 -8.25 20.83 7.86
C ARG A 48 -7.63 21.90 8.76
N GLU A 49 -7.48 21.62 10.05
CA GLU A 49 -6.84 22.52 11.01
C GLU A 49 -5.39 22.83 10.61
N ASN A 50 -4.60 21.79 10.30
CA ASN A 50 -3.20 21.98 9.93
C ASN A 50 -3.05 22.64 8.54
N LEU A 51 -3.99 22.39 7.63
CA LEU A 51 -4.02 23.01 6.31
C LEU A 51 -4.43 24.50 6.37
N ALA A 52 -5.24 24.89 7.36
CA ALA A 52 -5.61 26.29 7.57
C ALA A 52 -4.38 27.16 7.84
N ASP A 53 -3.48 26.66 8.69
CA ASP A 53 -2.25 27.35 9.12
C ASP A 53 -1.05 27.13 8.19
N TYR A 54 -1.13 26.19 7.25
CA TYR A 54 -0.05 25.89 6.32
C TYR A 54 0.02 26.92 5.18
N ASP A 55 1.24 27.29 4.79
CA ASP A 55 1.46 28.13 3.61
C ASP A 55 1.08 27.36 2.34
N LYS A 56 -0.06 27.73 1.77
CA LYS A 56 -0.66 27.06 0.62
C LYS A 56 0.19 27.21 -0.63
N GLU A 57 1.07 28.20 -0.72
CA GLU A 57 1.99 28.36 -1.86
C GLU A 57 3.03 27.24 -1.93
N LEU A 58 3.32 26.58 -0.80
CA LEU A 58 4.20 25.41 -0.77
C LEU A 58 3.53 24.12 -1.29
N ILE A 59 2.20 24.14 -1.49
CA ILE A 59 1.47 23.02 -2.10
C ILE A 59 1.44 23.25 -3.61
N VAL A 60 2.18 22.44 -4.36
CA VAL A 60 2.40 22.68 -5.80
C VAL A 60 1.35 22.01 -6.69
N GLN A 61 0.61 21.04 -6.15
CA GLN A 61 -0.43 20.31 -6.89
C GLN A 61 -1.49 19.71 -5.94
N ASP A 62 -2.54 19.15 -6.54
CA ASP A 62 -3.55 18.37 -5.82
C ASP A 62 -2.90 17.18 -5.10
N PHE A 63 -3.49 16.81 -3.96
CA PHE A 63 -3.08 15.63 -3.22
C PHE A 63 -4.27 14.84 -2.68
N HIS A 64 -4.00 13.56 -2.45
CA HIS A 64 -4.95 12.59 -1.92
C HIS A 64 -4.32 11.88 -0.73
N VAL A 65 -5.04 11.82 0.38
CA VAL A 65 -4.70 10.97 1.53
C VAL A 65 -5.76 9.89 1.64
N PHE A 66 -5.32 8.65 1.78
CA PHE A 66 -6.18 7.50 2.02
C PHE A 66 -5.99 7.02 3.45
N PHE A 67 -7.10 6.77 4.13
CA PHE A 67 -7.13 6.27 5.50
C PHE A 67 -7.91 4.95 5.54
N GLY A 68 -7.20 3.85 5.76
CA GLY A 68 -7.79 2.54 6.00
C GLY A 68 -7.87 2.26 7.50
N THR A 69 -9.02 1.80 7.97
CA THR A 69 -9.21 1.43 9.38
C THR A 69 -10.02 0.16 9.51
N ARG A 70 -9.83 -0.53 10.64
CA ARG A 70 -10.60 -1.71 11.03
C ARG A 70 -11.40 -1.42 12.29
N VAL A 71 -12.72 -1.61 12.22
CA VAL A 71 -13.64 -1.44 13.36
C VAL A 71 -14.51 -2.70 13.46
N LYS A 72 -14.45 -3.39 14.61
CA LYS A 72 -15.20 -4.63 14.88
C LYS A 72 -15.06 -5.69 13.78
N GLY A 73 -13.85 -5.83 13.22
CA GLY A 73 -13.54 -6.80 12.15
C GLY A 73 -13.89 -6.36 10.73
N ASN A 74 -14.60 -5.24 10.56
CA ASN A 74 -14.91 -4.67 9.25
C ASN A 74 -13.87 -3.63 8.84
N PHE A 75 -13.54 -3.63 7.54
CA PHE A 75 -12.61 -2.68 6.95
C PHE A 75 -13.37 -1.51 6.37
N HIS A 76 -12.80 -0.32 6.52
CA HIS A 76 -13.30 0.92 5.94
C HIS A 76 -12.13 1.69 5.34
N VAL A 77 -12.38 2.33 4.21
CA VAL A 77 -11.39 3.18 3.54
C VAL A 77 -12.03 4.53 3.31
N PHE A 78 -11.34 5.58 3.73
CA PHE A 78 -11.73 6.97 3.50
C PHE A 78 -10.68 7.65 2.64
N ARG A 79 -11.13 8.61 1.84
CA ARG A 79 -10.29 9.44 0.98
C ARG A 79 -10.48 10.90 1.35
N TYR A 80 -9.35 11.61 1.45
CA TYR A 80 -9.29 13.06 1.61
C TYR A 80 -8.65 13.66 0.36
N ASP A 81 -9.41 14.50 -0.33
CA ASP A 81 -9.05 15.09 -1.61
C ASP A 81 -8.85 16.58 -1.46
N TYR A 82 -7.61 17.04 -1.62
CA TYR A 82 -7.31 18.46 -1.67
C TYR A 82 -7.14 18.93 -3.11
N SER A 83 -7.92 19.94 -3.48
CA SER A 83 -7.75 20.66 -4.74
C SER A 83 -7.00 21.97 -4.50
N LYS A 84 -5.83 22.12 -5.11
CA LYS A 84 -5.03 23.36 -5.06
C LYS A 84 -5.77 24.51 -5.73
N THR A 85 -6.43 24.27 -6.87
CA THR A 85 -7.18 25.30 -7.59
C THR A 85 -8.38 25.82 -6.80
N LYS A 86 -9.11 24.92 -6.12
CA LYS A 86 -10.28 25.30 -5.31
C LYS A 86 -9.92 25.66 -3.87
N ASN A 87 -8.70 25.38 -3.44
CA ASN A 87 -8.26 25.45 -2.05
C ASN A 87 -9.26 24.78 -1.09
N GLN A 88 -9.65 23.54 -1.42
CA GLN A 88 -10.71 22.82 -0.72
C GLN A 88 -10.29 21.38 -0.44
N LEU A 89 -10.53 20.93 0.79
CA LEU A 89 -10.42 19.53 1.19
C LEU A 89 -11.81 18.88 1.27
N CYS A 90 -12.02 17.81 0.51
CA CYS A 90 -13.22 16.98 0.57
C CYS A 90 -12.90 15.63 1.22
N MET A 91 -13.85 15.07 1.94
CA MET A 91 -13.74 13.73 2.53
C MET A 91 -14.87 12.85 2.00
N SER A 92 -14.56 11.60 1.65
CA SER A 92 -15.55 10.59 1.28
C SER A 92 -15.15 9.20 1.77
N GLU A 93 -16.13 8.33 2.00
CA GLU A 93 -15.89 6.90 2.21
C GLU A 93 -15.84 6.21 0.86
N VAL A 94 -14.88 5.29 0.69
CA VAL A 94 -14.68 4.54 -0.53
C VAL A 94 -15.33 3.17 -0.39
N PRO A 95 -16.31 2.82 -1.26
CA PRO A 95 -17.01 1.55 -1.14
C PRO A 95 -16.05 0.38 -1.40
N LEU A 96 -16.11 -0.63 -0.53
CA LEU A 96 -15.36 -1.87 -0.69
C LEU A 96 -16.24 -2.92 -1.39
N PRO A 97 -15.71 -3.68 -2.37
CA PRO A 97 -16.43 -4.78 -2.96
C PRO A 97 -16.78 -5.85 -1.91
N ALA A 98 -18.03 -6.30 -1.90
CA ALA A 98 -18.51 -7.25 -0.89
C ALA A 98 -18.12 -8.71 -1.19
N GLU A 99 -17.98 -9.07 -2.47
CA GLU A 99 -17.89 -10.47 -2.89
C GLU A 99 -16.45 -10.96 -3.16
N HIS A 100 -15.55 -10.05 -3.53
CA HIS A 100 -14.19 -10.40 -3.91
C HIS A 100 -13.18 -9.28 -3.61
N SER A 101 -11.89 -9.61 -3.64
CA SER A 101 -10.84 -8.60 -3.59
C SER A 101 -10.70 -7.94 -4.96
N ASP A 102 -10.61 -6.62 -4.99
CA ASP A 102 -10.39 -5.84 -6.21
C ASP A 102 -9.62 -4.56 -5.91
N ILE A 103 -9.24 -3.85 -6.98
CA ILE A 103 -8.66 -2.52 -6.92
C ILE A 103 -9.77 -1.52 -6.56
N ILE A 104 -9.71 -1.01 -5.34
CA ILE A 104 -10.68 -0.02 -4.85
C ILE A 104 -10.29 1.41 -5.29
N LEU A 105 -8.98 1.70 -5.32
CA LEU A 105 -8.41 2.98 -5.69
C LEU A 105 -7.09 2.76 -6.45
N CYS A 106 -6.88 3.54 -7.49
CA CYS A 106 -5.63 3.55 -8.26
C CYS A 106 -5.39 4.97 -8.76
N GLU A 107 -4.30 5.57 -8.30
CA GLU A 107 -3.91 6.96 -8.56
C GLU A 107 -2.42 7.02 -8.93
N GLY A 108 -2.00 8.19 -9.42
CA GLY A 108 -0.63 8.41 -9.91
C GLY A 108 -0.54 8.30 -11.43
N THR A 109 0.67 8.46 -11.96
CA THR A 109 0.88 8.50 -13.41
C THR A 109 0.82 7.11 -14.06
N GLY A 110 1.33 6.08 -13.38
CA GLY A 110 1.25 4.68 -13.83
C GLY A 110 -0.12 4.00 -13.67
N LYS A 111 -1.18 4.75 -13.32
CA LYS A 111 -2.50 4.17 -13.02
C LYS A 111 -3.15 3.48 -14.21
N GLU A 112 -3.04 4.05 -15.42
CA GLU A 112 -3.72 3.50 -16.58
C GLU A 112 -2.99 2.27 -17.12
N ASP A 113 -1.66 2.26 -17.07
CA ASP A 113 -0.87 1.06 -17.35
C ASP A 113 -1.26 -0.08 -16.42
N PHE A 114 -1.42 0.17 -15.12
CA PHE A 114 -1.83 -0.85 -14.18
C PHE A 114 -3.27 -1.33 -14.42
N ARG A 115 -4.21 -0.41 -14.66
CA ARG A 115 -5.62 -0.78 -14.95
C ARG A 115 -5.77 -1.59 -16.22
N ASN A 116 -5.06 -1.21 -17.28
CA ASN A 116 -5.07 -1.94 -18.55
C ASN A 116 -4.51 -3.36 -18.39
N HIS A 117 -3.40 -3.50 -17.66
CA HIS A 117 -2.86 -4.82 -17.32
C HIS A 117 -3.83 -5.62 -16.45
N TRP A 118 -4.45 -5.00 -15.44
CA TRP A 118 -5.39 -5.66 -14.55
C TRP A 118 -6.62 -6.20 -15.28
N GLN A 119 -7.16 -5.43 -16.24
CA GLN A 119 -8.31 -5.87 -17.03
C GLN A 119 -8.02 -7.18 -17.77
N TYR A 120 -6.85 -7.28 -18.42
CA TYR A 120 -6.42 -8.50 -19.09
C TYR A 120 -6.10 -9.63 -18.09
N TYR A 121 -5.42 -9.28 -16.98
CA TYR A 121 -4.96 -10.23 -15.98
C TYR A 121 -6.10 -10.91 -15.23
N ASN A 122 -7.10 -10.14 -14.79
CA ASN A 122 -8.19 -10.62 -13.94
C ASN A 122 -9.08 -11.65 -14.66
N GLU A 123 -9.18 -11.60 -15.98
CA GLU A 123 -9.93 -12.59 -16.77
C GLU A 123 -9.19 -13.92 -16.92
N LYS A 124 -7.85 -13.89 -16.92
CA LYS A 124 -7.02 -15.06 -17.23
C LYS A 124 -6.42 -15.73 -16.00
N ASN A 125 -6.27 -15.00 -14.90
CA ASN A 125 -5.48 -15.49 -13.78
C ASN A 125 -6.23 -16.49 -12.89
N ILE A 126 -5.56 -17.60 -12.55
CA ILE A 126 -6.10 -18.61 -11.62
C ILE A 126 -6.38 -18.08 -10.20
N ASN A 127 -5.67 -17.04 -9.76
CA ASN A 127 -5.90 -16.34 -8.49
C ASN A 127 -6.83 -15.11 -8.65
N HIS A 128 -7.56 -14.95 -9.76
CA HIS A 128 -8.50 -13.84 -9.94
C HIS A 128 -9.37 -13.63 -8.70
N ARG A 129 -9.83 -12.39 -8.48
CA ARG A 129 -10.66 -12.02 -7.31
C ARG A 129 -9.97 -12.13 -5.94
N THR A 130 -8.64 -12.23 -5.90
CA THR A 130 -7.85 -12.23 -4.65
C THR A 130 -6.88 -11.04 -4.60
N SER A 131 -6.56 -10.58 -3.39
CA SER A 131 -5.53 -9.54 -3.18
C SER A 131 -4.15 -9.96 -3.70
N ARG A 132 -3.88 -11.27 -3.76
CA ARG A 132 -2.68 -11.84 -4.36
C ARG A 132 -2.61 -11.59 -5.86
N ALA A 133 -3.71 -11.79 -6.58
CA ALA A 133 -3.74 -11.48 -8.01
C ALA A 133 -3.47 -9.98 -8.25
N VAL A 134 -4.10 -9.10 -7.46
CA VAL A 134 -3.85 -7.65 -7.55
C VAL A 134 -2.36 -7.34 -7.35
N TYR A 135 -1.74 -7.94 -6.33
CA TYR A 135 -0.30 -7.77 -6.08
C TYR A 135 0.56 -8.31 -7.22
N GLN A 136 0.28 -9.51 -7.74
CA GLN A 136 1.06 -10.13 -8.82
C GLN A 136 0.99 -9.26 -10.10
N CYS A 137 -0.20 -8.79 -10.46
CA CYS A 137 -0.38 -7.86 -11.57
C CYS A 137 0.37 -6.55 -11.33
N MET A 138 0.27 -5.97 -10.13
CA MET A 138 0.95 -4.72 -9.80
C MET A 138 2.46 -4.89 -9.93
N TYR A 139 3.01 -5.94 -9.33
CA TYR A 139 4.43 -6.25 -9.39
C TYR A 139 4.92 -6.39 -10.85
N GLU A 140 4.16 -7.09 -11.69
CA GLU A 140 4.48 -7.22 -13.10
C GLU A 140 4.46 -5.89 -13.84
N THR A 141 3.41 -5.08 -13.66
CA THR A 141 3.33 -3.74 -14.24
C THR A 141 4.53 -2.87 -13.83
N LEU A 142 4.89 -2.86 -12.53
CA LEU A 142 6.05 -2.10 -12.04
C LEU A 142 7.39 -2.63 -12.58
N SER A 143 7.45 -3.90 -12.95
CA SER A 143 8.68 -4.48 -13.49
C SER A 143 8.89 -4.16 -14.98
N MET A 144 7.78 -3.98 -15.72
CA MET A 144 7.78 -3.69 -17.15
C MET A 144 7.75 -2.19 -17.48
N THR A 145 7.34 -1.34 -16.55
CA THR A 145 7.25 0.10 -16.81
C THR A 145 8.64 0.72 -17.05
N GLU A 146 8.70 1.60 -18.04
CA GLU A 146 9.85 2.48 -18.32
C GLU A 146 9.61 3.89 -17.78
N GLU A 147 8.46 4.14 -17.15
CA GLU A 147 8.07 5.45 -16.65
C GLU A 147 8.90 5.83 -15.41
N LYS A 148 9.73 6.87 -15.55
CA LYS A 148 10.69 7.29 -14.49
C LYS A 148 10.03 7.79 -13.21
N THR A 149 8.76 8.19 -13.28
CA THR A 149 7.94 8.65 -12.16
C THR A 149 7.32 7.50 -11.37
N VAL A 150 7.48 6.25 -11.83
CA VAL A 150 6.93 5.05 -11.20
C VAL A 150 8.05 4.25 -10.54
N GLY A 151 7.90 3.98 -9.25
CA GLY A 151 8.83 3.16 -8.48
C GLY A 151 8.79 1.69 -8.91
N ARG A 152 9.95 1.03 -8.98
CA ARG A 152 10.05 -0.34 -9.53
C ARG A 152 9.80 -1.45 -8.51
N ILE A 153 9.87 -1.13 -7.23
CA ILE A 153 9.67 -2.09 -6.13
C ILE A 153 8.42 -1.68 -5.34
N PRO A 154 7.43 -2.56 -5.18
CA PRO A 154 6.25 -2.26 -4.39
C PRO A 154 6.57 -1.84 -2.94
N GLN A 155 5.87 -0.80 -2.47
CA GLN A 155 5.72 -0.53 -1.04
C GLN A 155 4.37 -1.05 -0.58
N LEU A 156 4.36 -1.90 0.46
CA LEU A 156 3.14 -2.54 0.93
C LEU A 156 2.94 -2.36 2.43
N SER A 157 1.67 -2.28 2.83
CA SER A 157 1.21 -2.42 4.21
C SER A 157 -0.15 -3.10 4.20
N GLY A 158 -0.40 -3.97 5.18
CA GLY A 158 -1.58 -4.83 5.20
C GLY A 158 -2.41 -4.64 6.46
N LEU A 159 -3.72 -4.60 6.29
CA LEU A 159 -4.68 -4.61 7.39
C LEU A 159 -5.42 -5.95 7.36
N TYR A 160 -5.24 -6.77 8.40
CA TYR A 160 -5.85 -8.10 8.51
C TYR A 160 -7.09 -8.06 9.39
N ARG A 161 -7.89 -9.14 9.46
CA ARG A 161 -9.07 -9.19 10.35
C ARG A 161 -8.69 -9.17 11.83
N GLU A 162 -7.54 -9.75 12.15
CA GLU A 162 -7.03 -9.91 13.51
C GLU A 162 -5.64 -9.31 13.66
N GLY A 163 -5.30 -8.87 14.87
CA GLY A 163 -3.99 -8.31 15.21
C GLY A 163 -3.75 -6.90 14.64
N ASN A 164 -2.50 -6.44 14.71
CA ASN A 164 -2.06 -5.15 14.20
C ASN A 164 -1.83 -5.16 12.68
N CYS A 165 -1.61 -3.98 12.11
CA CYS A 165 -1.15 -3.83 10.73
C CYS A 165 0.13 -4.65 10.50
N ARG A 166 0.29 -5.15 9.28
CA ARG A 166 1.46 -5.90 8.84
C ARG A 166 2.32 -5.02 7.94
N PHE A 167 3.60 -5.00 8.24
CA PHE A 167 4.61 -4.42 7.36
C PHE A 167 5.19 -5.54 6.50
N PHE A 168 5.39 -5.26 5.21
CA PHE A 168 5.96 -6.22 4.29
C PHE A 168 7.30 -5.74 3.75
N GLY A 169 8.25 -6.67 3.68
CA GLY A 169 9.47 -6.53 2.92
C GLY A 169 9.34 -7.28 1.60
N ILE A 170 9.99 -6.81 0.55
CA ILE A 170 9.96 -7.44 -0.77
C ILE A 170 11.32 -8.08 -1.05
N VAL A 171 11.30 -9.38 -1.35
CA VAL A 171 12.45 -10.10 -1.92
C VAL A 171 12.33 -10.05 -3.43
N ASN A 172 13.32 -9.46 -4.08
CA ASN A 172 13.40 -9.35 -5.52
C ASN A 172 14.84 -9.62 -6.01
N ASP A 173 15.01 -10.53 -6.97
CA ASP A 173 16.29 -10.87 -7.61
C ASP A 173 17.45 -11.10 -6.62
N GLY A 174 17.18 -11.82 -5.52
CA GLY A 174 18.18 -12.12 -4.49
C GLY A 174 18.56 -10.90 -3.65
N LYS A 175 17.71 -9.87 -3.59
CA LYS A 175 17.85 -8.68 -2.76
C LYS A 175 16.60 -8.40 -1.96
N ARG A 176 16.76 -7.65 -0.87
CA ARG A 176 15.70 -7.33 0.10
C ARG A 176 15.43 -5.85 0.13
N TYR A 177 14.17 -5.49 0.00
CA TYR A 177 13.72 -4.11 -0.01
C TYR A 177 12.63 -3.89 1.03
N TYR A 178 12.70 -2.76 1.72
CA TYR A 178 11.72 -2.38 2.73
C TYR A 178 11.35 -0.91 2.56
N PHE A 179 10.06 -0.60 2.72
CA PHE A 179 9.49 0.73 2.45
C PHE A 179 9.73 1.29 1.04
N GLY A 180 9.76 0.42 0.02
CA GLY A 180 9.82 0.87 -1.37
C GLY A 180 11.03 1.74 -1.67
N THR A 181 12.23 1.35 -1.20
CA THR A 181 13.48 2.07 -1.45
C THR A 181 13.89 2.11 -2.93
N ASP A 182 12.98 1.92 -3.89
CA ASP A 182 13.18 1.92 -5.34
C ASP A 182 14.40 1.13 -5.83
N GLY A 183 14.79 0.09 -5.08
CA GLY A 183 16.00 -0.65 -5.41
C GLY A 183 17.32 0.02 -4.99
N ILE A 184 17.28 1.24 -4.45
CA ILE A 184 18.44 2.08 -4.10
C ILE A 184 19.19 1.50 -2.92
N ARG A 185 18.45 1.01 -1.90
CA ARG A 185 19.04 0.49 -0.67
C ARG A 185 18.46 -0.88 -0.35
N GLU A 186 19.33 -1.87 -0.49
CA GLU A 186 19.08 -3.22 0.01
C GLU A 186 19.16 -3.25 1.54
N VAL A 187 18.35 -4.10 2.16
CA VAL A 187 18.42 -4.40 3.59
C VAL A 187 19.46 -5.49 3.83
N SER A 188 20.44 -5.19 4.68
CA SER A 188 21.51 -6.13 5.07
C SER A 188 21.05 -7.12 6.14
N ASP A 189 21.76 -8.25 6.29
CA ASP A 189 21.46 -9.28 7.30
C ASP A 189 21.39 -8.69 8.73
N LYS A 190 22.29 -7.76 9.06
CA LYS A 190 22.31 -7.10 10.37
C LYS A 190 21.06 -6.26 10.62
N GLU A 191 20.47 -5.69 9.57
CA GLU A 191 19.24 -4.90 9.67
C GLU A 191 17.99 -5.77 9.79
N ILE A 192 18.04 -7.01 9.28
CA ILE A 192 16.92 -7.98 9.41
C ILE A 192 16.61 -8.25 10.89
N ASP A 193 17.63 -8.39 11.72
CA ASP A 193 17.47 -8.63 13.17
C ASP A 193 16.66 -7.50 13.86
N GLY A 194 16.72 -6.28 13.33
CA GLY A 194 15.96 -5.12 13.81
C GLY A 194 14.54 -5.01 13.26
N LEU A 195 14.11 -5.93 12.39
CA LEU A 195 12.82 -5.91 11.70
C LEU A 195 11.98 -7.18 11.95
N PRO A 196 11.84 -7.69 13.18
CA PRO A 196 11.17 -8.96 13.46
C PRO A 196 9.67 -8.98 13.09
N GLN A 197 9.04 -7.81 13.02
CA GLN A 197 7.63 -7.63 12.64
C GLN A 197 7.39 -7.58 11.13
N VAL A 198 8.45 -7.54 10.32
CA VAL A 198 8.35 -7.46 8.85
C VAL A 198 8.22 -8.85 8.27
N GLU A 199 7.17 -9.04 7.47
CA GLU A 199 6.97 -10.28 6.74
C GLU A 199 7.50 -10.14 5.30
N TRP A 200 8.43 -11.02 4.93
CA TRP A 200 9.10 -10.94 3.64
C TRP A 200 8.30 -11.70 2.59
N ARG A 201 8.06 -11.04 1.45
CA ARG A 201 7.24 -11.52 0.35
C ARG A 201 8.01 -11.49 -0.96
N ASN A 202 7.85 -12.52 -1.79
CA ASN A 202 8.38 -12.51 -3.16
C ASN A 202 7.37 -11.94 -4.17
N HIS A 203 7.70 -12.01 -5.46
CA HIS A 203 6.86 -11.58 -6.57
C HIS A 203 5.53 -12.36 -6.71
N CYS A 204 5.42 -13.56 -6.12
CA CYS A 204 4.17 -14.33 -6.06
C CYS A 204 3.34 -14.06 -4.79
N PHE A 205 3.79 -13.16 -3.92
CA PHE A 205 3.25 -12.91 -2.58
C PHE A 205 3.39 -14.11 -1.63
N GLU A 206 4.37 -14.98 -1.84
CA GLU A 206 4.69 -16.08 -0.93
C GLU A 206 5.55 -15.57 0.23
N ILE A 207 5.48 -16.24 1.38
CA ILE A 207 6.31 -15.88 2.54
C ILE A 207 7.72 -16.44 2.30
N THR A 208 8.72 -15.56 2.32
CA THR A 208 10.13 -15.92 2.16
C THR A 208 10.90 -15.80 3.48
N ASP A 209 11.97 -16.58 3.61
CA ASP A 209 12.95 -16.36 4.65
C ASP A 209 13.84 -15.17 4.24
N PRO A 210 14.02 -14.14 5.09
CA PRO A 210 14.85 -13.01 4.73
C PRO A 210 16.34 -13.34 4.62
N TYR A 211 16.88 -14.34 5.29
CA TYR A 211 18.31 -14.66 5.22
C TYR A 211 18.63 -15.50 3.99
N THR A 212 17.81 -16.50 3.68
CA THR A 212 18.03 -17.36 2.50
C THR A 212 17.42 -16.77 1.23
N MET A 213 16.42 -15.88 1.36
CA MET A 213 15.64 -15.30 0.25
C MET A 213 14.86 -16.34 -0.58
N GLU A 214 14.70 -17.53 0.00
CA GLU A 214 13.93 -18.65 -0.54
C GLU A 214 12.57 -18.72 0.14
N LEU A 215 11.69 -19.58 -0.38
CA LEU A 215 10.40 -19.86 0.24
C LEU A 215 10.60 -20.35 1.69
N LYS A 216 9.95 -19.68 2.64
CA LYS A 216 10.08 -20.05 4.05
C LYS A 216 9.58 -21.47 4.26
N LYS A 217 10.31 -22.29 5.01
CA LYS A 217 9.92 -23.67 5.30
C LYS A 217 8.49 -23.74 5.85
N GLY A 218 7.64 -24.53 5.20
CA GLY A 218 6.22 -24.68 5.55
C GLY A 218 5.29 -23.60 5.01
N ALA A 219 5.82 -22.58 4.32
CA ALA A 219 4.99 -21.63 3.57
C ALA A 219 4.37 -22.32 2.35
N GLN A 220 3.13 -21.95 2.05
CA GLN A 220 2.40 -22.49 0.91
C GLN A 220 2.85 -21.81 -0.39
N PRO A 221 3.37 -22.56 -1.38
CA PRO A 221 3.56 -22.05 -2.73
C PRO A 221 2.24 -21.59 -3.32
N GLN A 222 2.25 -20.45 -3.99
CA GLN A 222 1.07 -19.88 -4.62
C GLN A 222 1.06 -20.26 -6.10
N PRO A 223 -0.11 -20.49 -6.70
CA PRO A 223 -0.17 -20.70 -8.13
C PRO A 223 0.16 -19.38 -8.84
N PHE A 224 0.72 -19.50 -10.03
CA PHE A 224 0.97 -18.37 -10.93
C PHE A 224 0.68 -18.83 -12.35
N ASP A 225 0.15 -17.92 -13.16
CA ASP A 225 -0.19 -18.19 -14.53
C ASP A 225 0.85 -17.53 -15.45
N LYS A 226 1.51 -18.34 -16.27
CA LYS A 226 2.57 -17.87 -17.17
C LYS A 226 2.03 -17.04 -18.32
N GLU A 227 0.79 -17.28 -18.75
CA GLU A 227 0.15 -16.50 -19.81
C GLU A 227 -0.39 -15.17 -19.29
N ALA A 228 -0.88 -15.16 -18.05
CA ALA A 228 -1.34 -13.92 -17.41
C ALA A 228 -0.17 -13.07 -16.91
N THR A 229 0.92 -13.69 -16.45
CA THR A 229 2.15 -12.99 -15.99
C THR A 229 3.42 -13.44 -16.74
N PRO A 230 3.60 -13.06 -18.01
CA PRO A 230 4.75 -13.47 -18.79
C PRO A 230 6.07 -12.99 -18.19
N PHE A 231 6.15 -11.78 -17.61
CA PHE A 231 7.39 -11.30 -17.01
C PHE A 231 7.74 -12.08 -15.75
N LEU A 232 6.78 -12.29 -14.85
CA LEU A 232 7.01 -13.11 -13.65
C LEU A 232 7.44 -14.53 -14.01
N SER A 233 6.93 -15.08 -15.11
CA SER A 233 7.29 -16.42 -15.58
C SER A 233 8.77 -16.58 -15.93
N THR A 234 9.46 -15.47 -16.24
CA THR A 234 10.91 -15.47 -16.52
C THR A 234 11.76 -15.40 -15.26
N LYS A 235 11.18 -14.99 -14.12
CA LYS A 235 11.91 -14.93 -12.85
C LYS A 235 12.06 -16.32 -12.25
N LYS A 236 13.24 -16.59 -11.68
CA LYS A 236 13.42 -17.79 -10.86
C LYS A 236 12.51 -17.65 -9.62
N ARG A 237 11.67 -18.66 -9.41
CA ARG A 237 11.21 -18.96 -8.06
C ARG A 237 12.43 -19.44 -7.31
N ASN A 238 12.91 -18.63 -6.38
CA ASN A 238 13.91 -19.08 -5.42
C ASN A 238 13.18 -20.05 -4.48
N CYS A 239 13.10 -21.31 -4.93
CA CYS A 239 12.57 -22.45 -4.19
C CYS A 239 13.71 -23.11 -3.42
#